data_AF-X1V0Q7-F1
#
_entry.id   AF-X1V0Q7-F1
#
_cell.length_a   1.000
_cell.length_b   1.000
_cell.length_c   1.000
_cell.angle_alpha   90.00
_cell.angle_beta   90.00
_cell.angle_gamma   90.00
#
_symmetry.space_group_name_H-M   'P 1'
#
loop_
_entity.id
_entity.type
_entity.pdbx_description
1 polymer ?
#
loop_
_entity_poly.entity_id
_entity_poly.type
_entity_poly.pdbx_seq_one_letter_code
_entity_poly.pdbx_strand_id
1 'polypeptide(L)'
;SLFFLTNDPIKAKKEYINNIAKGKVTCPACKEKFNKNIKIKLGVSERIEVISTSPEPIHPNHRPPYINAVPLFDIIRSVKGIKSTNSKTVLNAYNKIINELGTEFEVLIEVPMEKIVKVDEGVASVIEAIRANKIEYTPGGGGTYGQIQLNI
;
A
#
# COMPACT_ATOMS: atom_id res chain seq x y z
N SER A 1 17.46 20.89 -7.65
CA SER A 1 15.99 20.98 -7.68
C SER A 1 15.59 21.75 -8.93
N LEU A 2 15.26 21.06 -10.04
CA LEU A 2 14.72 21.73 -11.23
C LEU A 2 13.20 21.84 -11.07
N PHE A 3 12.73 22.98 -10.58
CA PHE A 3 11.34 23.39 -10.77
C PHE A 3 11.23 23.98 -12.17
N PHE A 4 10.67 23.23 -13.11
CA PHE A 4 10.18 23.84 -14.35
C PHE A 4 8.91 24.60 -14.00
N LEU A 5 9.02 25.93 -13.91
CA LEU A 5 7.86 26.83 -13.88
C LEU A 5 7.21 26.79 -15.26
N THR A 6 6.26 25.88 -15.42
CA THR A 6 5.35 25.85 -16.57
C THR A 6 4.21 26.82 -16.31
N ASN A 7 3.82 27.58 -17.34
CA ASN A 7 2.67 28.48 -17.30
C ASN A 7 1.32 27.72 -17.13
N ASP A 8 1.32 26.40 -17.32
CA ASP A 8 0.18 25.51 -17.08
C ASP A 8 0.66 24.16 -16.51
N PRO A 9 0.73 24.03 -15.17
CA PRO A 9 1.21 22.82 -14.50
C PRO A 9 0.32 21.59 -14.77
N ILE A 10 -0.99 21.81 -14.93
CA ILE A 10 -1.97 20.73 -15.11
C ILE A 10 -1.77 20.11 -16.50
N LYS A 11 -1.65 20.94 -17.53
CA LYS A 11 -1.41 20.48 -18.89
C LYS A 11 -0.08 19.75 -19.01
N ALA A 12 0.98 20.29 -18.40
CA ALA A 12 2.30 19.64 -18.39
C ALA A 12 2.26 18.26 -17.69
N LYS A 13 1.55 18.16 -16.56
CA LYS A 13 1.34 16.88 -15.86
C LYS A 13 0.60 15.87 -16.73
N LYS A 14 -0.50 16.28 -17.38
CA LYS A 14 -1.26 15.41 -18.30
C LYS A 14 -0.41 14.92 -19.48
N GLU A 15 0.37 15.82 -20.08
CA GLU A 15 1.27 15.46 -21.18
C GLU A 15 2.36 14.48 -20.73
N TYR A 16 2.96 14.73 -19.56
CA TYR A 16 3.95 13.83 -18.96
C TYR A 16 3.37 12.43 -18.71
N ILE A 17 2.19 12.35 -18.08
CA ILE A 17 1.49 11.08 -17.84
C ILE A 17 1.20 10.35 -19.16
N ASN A 18 0.72 11.07 -20.19
CA ASN A 18 0.47 10.51 -21.51
C ASN A 18 1.74 9.95 -22.16
N ASN A 19 2.88 10.61 -21.98
CA ASN A 19 4.17 10.14 -22.49
C ASN A 19 4.67 8.90 -21.73
N ILE A 20 4.45 8.81 -20.41
CA ILE A 20 4.70 7.59 -19.63
C ILE A 20 3.82 6.45 -20.15
N ALA A 21 2.52 6.69 -20.36
CA ALA A 21 1.57 5.70 -20.86
C ALA A 21 2.00 5.11 -22.21
N LYS A 22 2.58 5.94 -23.10
CA LYS A 22 3.14 5.54 -24.40
C LYS A 22 4.54 4.91 -24.30
N GLY A 23 5.08 4.76 -23.09
CA GLY A 23 6.40 4.17 -22.84
C GLY A 23 7.57 5.00 -23.38
N LYS A 24 7.39 6.33 -23.46
CA LYS A 24 8.36 7.29 -24.02
C LYS A 24 9.27 7.95 -22.97
N VAL A 25 8.96 7.79 -21.68
CA VAL A 25 9.70 8.43 -20.59
C VAL A 25 10.64 7.43 -19.93
N THR A 26 11.91 7.82 -19.80
CA THR A 26 12.96 7.08 -19.09
C THR A 26 13.29 7.77 -17.77
N CYS A 27 13.66 6.99 -16.76
CA CYS A 27 14.06 7.53 -15.46
C CYS A 27 15.42 8.23 -15.56
N PRO A 28 15.51 9.55 -15.32
CA PRO A 28 16.78 10.28 -15.42
C PRO A 28 17.76 9.83 -14.33
N ALA A 29 17.29 9.59 -13.11
CA ALA A 29 18.13 9.15 -12.00
C ALA A 29 18.78 7.77 -12.25
N CYS A 30 18.06 6.84 -12.91
CA CYS A 30 18.63 5.54 -13.26
C CYS A 30 19.66 5.64 -14.38
N LYS A 31 19.48 6.58 -15.31
CA LYS A 31 20.45 6.87 -16.36
C LYS A 31 21.73 7.48 -15.77
N GLU A 32 21.59 8.42 -14.85
CA GLU A 32 22.72 9.06 -14.17
C GLU A 32 23.50 8.08 -13.28
N LYS A 33 22.80 7.35 -12.39
CA LYS A 33 23.47 6.50 -11.38
C LYS A 33 23.97 5.17 -11.91
N PHE A 34 23.27 4.59 -12.89
CA PHE A 34 23.52 3.21 -13.33
C PHE A 34 23.75 3.08 -14.84
N ASN A 35 23.74 4.18 -15.60
CA ASN A 35 23.78 4.20 -17.07
C ASN A 35 22.72 3.31 -17.75
N LYS A 36 21.57 3.10 -17.09
CA LYS A 36 20.47 2.25 -17.59
C LYS A 36 19.27 3.07 -18.02
N ASN A 37 18.75 2.80 -19.21
CA ASN A 37 17.50 3.38 -19.72
C ASN A 37 16.29 2.60 -19.20
N ILE A 38 15.90 2.86 -17.95
CA ILE A 38 14.72 2.23 -17.34
C ILE A 38 13.49 3.06 -17.67
N LYS A 39 12.49 2.46 -18.32
CA LYS A 39 11.21 3.12 -18.61
C LYS A 39 10.40 3.29 -17.33
N ILE A 40 9.85 4.48 -17.13
CA ILE A 40 8.91 4.74 -16.03
C ILE A 40 7.61 3.98 -16.33
N LYS A 41 7.07 3.30 -15.32
CA LYS A 41 5.77 2.62 -15.41
C LYS A 41 4.70 3.56 -14.89
N LEU A 42 3.61 3.69 -15.63
CA LEU A 42 2.46 4.47 -15.20
C LEU A 42 1.83 3.79 -13.98
N GLY A 43 1.64 4.54 -12.90
CA GLY A 43 0.94 4.05 -11.72
C GLY A 43 -0.57 3.98 -11.94
N VAL A 44 -1.24 3.19 -11.10
CA VAL A 44 -2.70 2.99 -11.19
C VAL A 44 -3.44 4.28 -10.86
N SER A 45 -2.96 5.02 -9.85
CA SER A 45 -3.56 6.29 -9.42
C SER A 45 -3.52 7.34 -10.55
N GLU A 46 -2.38 7.51 -11.22
CA GLU A 46 -2.26 8.45 -12.33
C GLU A 46 -3.12 8.02 -13.53
N ARG A 47 -3.27 6.71 -13.75
CA ARG A 47 -4.17 6.21 -14.80
C ARG A 47 -5.63 6.56 -14.50
N ILE A 48 -6.06 6.47 -13.23
CA ILE A 48 -7.41 6.89 -12.81
C ILE A 48 -7.60 8.38 -13.06
N GLU A 49 -6.62 9.22 -12.72
CA GLU A 49 -6.66 10.67 -12.97
C GLU A 49 -6.86 11.02 -14.46
N VAL A 50 -6.27 10.24 -15.38
CA VAL A 50 -6.41 10.47 -16.83
C VAL A 50 -7.81 10.12 -17.36
N ILE A 51 -8.42 9.05 -16.84
CA ILE A 51 -9.69 8.53 -17.35
C ILE A 51 -10.91 9.03 -16.59
N SER A 52 -10.71 9.65 -15.41
CA SER A 52 -11.79 10.18 -14.60
C SER A 52 -12.54 11.28 -15.35
N THR A 53 -13.87 11.21 -15.30
CA THR A 53 -14.77 12.24 -15.84
C THR A 53 -15.12 13.32 -14.81
N SER A 54 -14.74 13.11 -13.55
CA SER A 54 -15.01 14.04 -12.44
C SER A 54 -13.69 14.48 -11.79
N PRO A 55 -13.59 15.74 -11.32
CA PRO A 55 -12.38 16.24 -10.66
C PRO A 55 -12.14 15.56 -9.31
N GLU A 56 -13.20 15.17 -8.61
CA GLU A 56 -13.15 14.50 -7.31
C GLU A 56 -13.85 13.13 -7.36
N PRO A 57 -13.48 12.19 -6.46
CA PRO A 57 -14.18 10.92 -6.32
C PRO A 57 -15.64 11.13 -5.92
N ILE A 58 -16.57 10.64 -6.75
CA ILE A 58 -18.01 10.65 -6.44
C ILE A 58 -18.41 9.24 -6.00
N HIS A 59 -18.89 9.12 -4.76
CA HIS A 59 -19.36 7.85 -4.20
C HIS A 59 -20.88 7.91 -4.01
N PRO A 60 -21.64 6.95 -4.54
CA PRO A 60 -23.09 6.94 -4.35
C PRO A 60 -23.45 6.53 -2.91
N ASN A 61 -24.59 6.99 -2.43
CA ASN A 61 -25.03 6.78 -1.03
C ASN A 61 -25.15 5.30 -0.62
N HIS A 62 -25.34 4.39 -1.57
CA HIS A 62 -25.47 2.96 -1.31
C HIS A 62 -24.12 2.22 -1.28
N ARG A 63 -23.00 2.90 -1.52
CA ARG A 63 -21.67 2.27 -1.52
C ARG A 63 -21.19 2.05 -0.08
N PRO A 64 -20.90 0.81 0.34
CA PRO A 64 -20.34 0.55 1.65
C PRO A 64 -18.97 1.23 1.83
N PRO A 65 -18.56 1.55 3.07
CA PRO A 65 -17.23 2.08 3.34
C PRO A 65 -16.15 1.09 2.90
N TYR A 66 -15.05 1.61 2.37
CA TYR A 66 -13.88 0.80 2.04
C TYR A 66 -13.12 0.48 3.33
N ILE A 67 -12.76 -0.78 3.53
CA ILE A 67 -11.94 -1.21 4.66
C ILE A 67 -10.52 -1.46 4.15
N ASN A 68 -9.59 -0.64 4.62
CA ASN A 68 -8.16 -0.79 4.32
C ASN A 68 -7.60 -1.93 5.17
N ALA A 69 -7.65 -3.16 4.68
CA ALA A 69 -7.06 -4.31 5.35
C ALA A 69 -5.63 -4.55 4.86
N VAL A 70 -4.72 -4.79 5.80
CA VAL A 70 -3.34 -5.22 5.52
C VAL A 70 -3.28 -6.73 5.70
N PRO A 71 -2.63 -7.49 4.79
CA PRO A 71 -2.51 -8.92 4.95
C PRO A 71 -1.90 -9.29 6.31
N LEU A 72 -2.42 -10.31 6.96
CA LEU A 72 -1.96 -10.73 8.28
C LEU A 72 -0.47 -11.13 8.27
N PHE A 73 0.02 -11.68 7.15
CA PHE A 73 1.46 -11.93 6.94
C PHE A 73 2.31 -10.66 7.02
N ASP A 74 1.81 -9.54 6.48
CA ASP A 74 2.50 -8.25 6.51
C ASP A 74 2.51 -7.66 7.91
N ILE A 75 1.41 -7.81 8.64
CA ILE A 75 1.32 -7.42 10.05
C ILE A 75 2.35 -8.21 10.88
N ILE A 76 2.31 -9.54 10.79
CA ILE A 76 3.19 -10.42 11.57
C ILE A 76 4.66 -10.13 11.26
N ARG A 77 5.04 -10.05 9.98
CA ARG A 77 6.45 -9.80 9.63
C ARG A 77 6.90 -8.43 10.12
N SER A 78 6.02 -7.42 10.10
CA SER A 78 6.31 -6.08 10.61
C SER A 78 6.54 -6.11 12.13
N VAL A 79 5.65 -6.75 12.88
CA VAL A 79 5.77 -6.93 14.34
C VAL A 79 7.04 -7.70 14.71
N LYS A 80 7.40 -8.74 13.96
CA LYS A 80 8.59 -9.56 14.23
C LYS A 80 9.89 -9.00 13.63
N GLY A 81 9.85 -7.86 12.91
CA GLY A 81 11.03 -7.29 12.26
C GLY A 81 11.61 -8.16 11.12
N ILE A 82 10.78 -8.98 10.48
CA ILE A 82 11.17 -9.94 9.45
C ILE A 82 10.79 -9.39 8.06
N LYS A 83 11.73 -9.44 7.10
CA LYS A 83 11.45 -8.97 5.73
C LYS A 83 10.66 -9.96 4.88
N SER A 84 10.94 -11.26 5.04
CA SER A 84 10.37 -12.33 4.21
C SER A 84 9.07 -12.86 4.79
N THR A 85 8.01 -12.87 3.99
CA THR A 85 6.73 -13.52 4.31
C THR A 85 6.87 -15.05 4.40
N ASN A 86 7.82 -15.64 3.68
CA ASN A 86 8.08 -17.08 3.65
C ASN A 86 8.96 -17.57 4.81
N SER A 87 9.29 -16.70 5.77
CA SER A 87 10.03 -17.13 6.96
C SER A 87 9.20 -18.12 7.78
N LYS A 88 9.83 -19.21 8.24
CA LYS A 88 9.19 -20.22 9.09
C LYS A 88 8.55 -19.59 10.34
N THR A 89 9.17 -18.56 10.90
CA THR A 89 8.63 -17.82 12.06
C THR A 89 7.31 -17.13 11.72
N VAL A 90 7.23 -16.48 10.56
CA VAL A 90 6.03 -15.77 10.12
C VAL A 90 4.92 -16.77 9.78
N LEU A 91 5.25 -17.83 9.03
CA LEU A 91 4.31 -18.90 8.68
C LEU A 91 3.73 -19.59 9.92
N ASN A 92 4.57 -19.90 10.92
CA ASN A 92 4.12 -20.52 12.15
C ASN A 92 3.19 -19.61 12.96
N ALA A 93 3.51 -18.31 13.06
CA ALA A 93 2.67 -17.34 13.74
C ALA A 93 1.31 -17.16 13.04
N TYR A 94 1.32 -17.07 11.70
CA TYR A 94 0.10 -17.00 10.90
C TYR A 94 -0.77 -18.23 11.12
N ASN A 95 -0.20 -19.43 10.99
CA ASN A 95 -0.93 -20.68 11.18
C ASN A 95 -1.49 -20.80 12.61
N LYS A 96 -0.73 -20.38 13.63
CA LYS A 96 -1.22 -20.33 15.02
C LYS A 96 -2.47 -19.45 15.13
N ILE A 97 -2.39 -18.22 14.63
CA ILE A 97 -3.50 -17.25 14.69
C ILE A 97 -4.73 -17.78 13.96
N ILE A 98 -4.56 -18.33 12.75
CA ILE A 98 -5.68 -18.84 11.96
C ILE A 98 -6.33 -20.07 12.62
N ASN A 99 -5.52 -20.97 13.17
CA ASN A 99 -6.04 -22.17 13.84
C ASN A 99 -6.80 -21.84 15.14
N GLU A 100 -6.40 -20.78 15.86
CA GLU A 100 -7.03 -20.40 17.14
C GLU A 100 -8.22 -19.45 16.96
N LEU A 101 -8.19 -18.57 15.95
CA LEU A 101 -9.13 -17.44 15.84
C LEU A 101 -10.02 -17.49 14.58
N GLY A 102 -9.75 -18.38 13.63
CA GLY A 102 -10.51 -18.51 12.39
C GLY A 102 -9.79 -17.90 11.18
N THR A 103 -10.54 -17.51 10.17
CA THR A 103 -10.02 -16.99 8.92
C THR A 103 -9.34 -15.63 9.07
N GLU A 104 -8.49 -15.27 8.10
CA GLU A 104 -7.81 -13.97 8.09
C GLU A 104 -8.82 -12.81 8.10
N PHE A 105 -9.92 -12.93 7.36
CA PHE A 105 -10.98 -11.93 7.35
C PHE A 105 -11.59 -11.74 8.74
N GLU A 106 -11.96 -12.83 9.42
CA GLU A 106 -12.51 -12.78 10.77
C GLU A 106 -11.50 -12.12 11.72
N VAL A 107 -10.23 -12.52 11.68
CA VAL A 107 -9.17 -11.94 12.53
C VAL A 107 -9.00 -10.45 12.28
N LEU A 108 -8.98 -9.99 11.03
CA LEU A 108 -8.75 -8.59 10.70
C LEU A 108 -9.97 -7.71 11.00
N ILE A 109 -11.20 -8.23 10.93
CA ILE A 109 -12.43 -7.42 10.94
C ILE A 109 -13.35 -7.72 12.13
N GLU A 110 -13.60 -8.99 12.44
CA GLU A 110 -14.73 -9.40 13.30
C GLU A 110 -14.31 -9.85 14.70
N VAL A 111 -13.18 -10.55 14.83
CA VAL A 111 -12.73 -11.15 16.09
C VAL A 111 -12.49 -10.05 17.13
N PRO A 112 -13.04 -10.16 18.36
CA PRO A 112 -12.82 -9.19 19.43
C PRO A 112 -11.35 -9.07 19.83
N MET A 113 -10.90 -7.86 20.18
CA MET A 113 -9.47 -7.60 20.42
C MET A 113 -8.91 -8.38 21.60
N GLU A 114 -9.73 -8.65 22.62
CA GLU A 114 -9.34 -9.42 23.81
C GLU A 114 -8.98 -10.87 23.47
N LYS A 115 -9.52 -11.42 22.37
CA LYS A 115 -9.12 -12.74 21.87
C LYS A 115 -7.79 -12.67 21.14
N ILE A 116 -7.58 -11.64 20.32
CA ILE A 116 -6.34 -11.50 19.54
C ILE A 116 -5.14 -11.24 20.46
N VAL A 117 -5.30 -10.38 21.48
CA VAL A 117 -4.26 -10.07 22.48
C VAL A 117 -3.75 -11.33 23.19
N LYS A 118 -4.63 -12.30 23.47
CA LYS A 118 -4.24 -13.58 24.10
C LYS A 118 -3.35 -14.45 23.22
N VAL A 119 -3.44 -14.30 21.89
CA VAL A 119 -2.68 -15.13 20.94
C VAL A 119 -1.34 -14.47 20.59
N ASP A 120 -1.37 -13.17 20.28
CA ASP A 120 -0.19 -12.34 20.01
C ASP A 120 -0.53 -10.85 20.21
N GLU A 121 -0.02 -10.27 21.30
CA GLU A 121 -0.24 -8.87 21.70
C GLU A 121 0.28 -7.85 20.67
N GLY A 122 1.43 -8.15 20.04
CA GLY A 122 2.01 -7.27 19.03
C GLY A 122 1.15 -7.20 17.77
N VAL A 123 0.64 -8.36 17.32
CA VAL A 123 -0.31 -8.41 16.20
C VAL A 123 -1.63 -7.71 16.55
N ALA A 124 -2.13 -7.91 17.78
CA ALA A 124 -3.36 -7.26 18.25
C ALA A 124 -3.26 -5.73 18.20
N SER A 125 -2.13 -5.17 18.67
CA SER A 125 -1.88 -3.72 18.67
C SER A 125 -1.93 -3.13 17.25
N VAL A 126 -1.39 -3.84 16.26
CA VAL A 126 -1.43 -3.42 14.86
C VAL A 126 -2.85 -3.53 14.29
N ILE A 127 -3.56 -4.63 14.55
CA ILE A 127 -4.94 -4.81 14.08
C ILE A 127 -5.86 -3.73 14.67
N GLU A 128 -5.69 -3.40 15.95
CA GLU A 128 -6.41 -2.31 16.59
C GLU A 128 -6.17 -0.98 15.87
N ALA A 129 -4.91 -0.65 15.57
CA ALA A 129 -4.56 0.54 14.80
C ALA A 129 -5.18 0.55 13.39
N ILE A 130 -5.22 -0.60 12.70
CA ILE A 130 -5.86 -0.73 11.38
C ILE A 130 -7.36 -0.46 11.49
N ARG A 131 -8.05 -1.14 12.42
CA ARG A 131 -9.50 -0.99 12.63
C ARG A 131 -9.86 0.44 13.04
N ALA A 132 -8.97 1.13 13.76
CA ALA A 132 -9.11 2.52 14.13
C ALA A 132 -8.70 3.53 13.03
N ASN A 133 -8.27 3.07 11.84
CA ASN A 133 -7.73 3.89 10.75
C ASN A 133 -6.55 4.79 11.18
N LYS A 134 -5.67 4.30 12.05
CA LYS A 134 -4.50 5.02 12.60
C LYS A 134 -3.16 4.64 11.97
N ILE A 135 -3.15 3.80 10.93
CA ILE A 135 -1.92 3.38 10.26
C ILE A 135 -1.55 4.32 9.12
N GLU A 136 -0.29 4.73 9.09
CA GLU A 136 0.30 5.43 7.96
C GLU A 136 0.89 4.43 6.95
N TYR A 137 0.54 4.63 5.68
CA TYR A 137 0.97 3.80 4.57
C TYR A 137 1.98 4.58 3.72
N THR A 138 3.14 3.98 3.47
CA THR A 138 4.02 4.43 2.40
C THR A 138 3.54 3.77 1.10
N PRO A 139 3.10 4.54 0.09
CA PRO A 139 2.58 3.98 -1.15
C PRO A 139 3.68 3.22 -1.92
N GLY A 140 3.29 2.10 -2.52
CA GLY A 140 4.14 1.34 -3.44
C GLY A 140 4.18 1.95 -4.84
N GLY A 141 5.06 1.43 -5.69
CA GLY A 141 5.19 1.91 -7.07
C GLY A 141 6.27 1.17 -7.87
N GLY A 142 6.13 1.15 -9.20
CA GLY A 142 7.17 0.63 -10.09
C GLY A 142 7.53 -0.85 -9.90
N GLY A 143 6.62 -1.67 -9.35
CA GLY A 143 6.84 -3.08 -9.05
C GLY A 143 7.29 -3.37 -7.61
N THR A 144 7.34 -2.35 -6.75
CA THR A 144 7.56 -2.51 -5.30
C THR A 144 6.24 -2.35 -4.54
N TYR A 145 6.01 -3.22 -3.57
CA TYR A 145 4.86 -3.10 -2.66
C TYR A 145 5.07 -1.92 -1.70
N GLY A 146 3.96 -1.30 -1.30
CA GLY A 146 3.95 -0.31 -0.24
C GLY A 146 4.36 -0.92 1.10
N GLN A 147 4.63 -0.06 2.08
CA GLN A 147 5.04 -0.47 3.42
C GLN A 147 4.14 0.20 4.45
N ILE A 148 3.82 -0.53 5.52
CA ILE A 148 3.21 0.05 6.70
C ILE A 148 4.31 0.62 7.58
N GLN A 149 4.13 1.85 8.05
CA GLN A 149 4.97 2.40 9.11
C GLN A 149 4.24 2.20 10.43
N LEU A 150 4.79 1.31 11.25
CA LEU A 150 4.33 1.12 12.62
C LEU A 150 5.19 1.99 13.51
N ASN A 151 4.71 3.18 13.84
CA ASN A 151 5.24 3.98 14.95
C ASN A 151 4.60 3.44 16.24
N ILE A 152 4.96 2.21 16.61
CA ILE A 152 4.49 1.55 17.84
C ILE A 152 5.67 1.42 18.78
#